data_AF-A0A3D2JEG6-F1
#
_entry.id   AF-A0A3D2JEG6-F1
#
_cell.length_a   1.000
_cell.length_b   1.000
_cell.length_c   1.000
_cell.angle_alpha   90.00
_cell.angle_beta   90.00
_cell.angle_gamma   90.00
#
_symmetry.space_group_name_H-M   'P 1'
#
loop_
_entity.id
_entity.type
_entity.pdbx_description
1 polymer ?
#
loop_
_entity_poly.entity_id
_entity_poly.type
_entity_poly.pdbx_seq_one_letter_code
_entity_poly.pdbx_strand_id
1 'polypeptide(L)'
;SIPDLAQGLLQRIREEHAKNKPFVAAFSAFLDQCRTSLDPTISSETVDEMLVQHLLTERLFRTVFNNPDFTRRNVIASEIERVIEALMSRAFDRNEFGRRLDRFYVAIENAAKGLDDWSEKQRFLNTVYERFFQGFSKKQADVHGIVYTPQEIVDFMCASV
;
A
#
# COMPACT_ATOMS: atom_id res chain seq x y z
N SER A 1 0.67 -7.81 16.40
CA SER A 1 0.93 -6.38 16.14
C SER A 1 0.75 -6.11 14.65
N ILE A 2 0.80 -4.85 14.18
CA ILE A 2 0.84 -4.54 12.74
C ILE A 2 2.05 -5.19 12.05
N PRO A 3 3.27 -5.11 12.61
CA PRO A 3 4.44 -5.84 12.11
C PRO A 3 4.20 -7.33 11.91
N ASP A 4 3.59 -8.01 12.89
CA ASP A 4 3.33 -9.46 12.79
C ASP A 4 2.33 -9.80 11.68
N LEU A 5 1.35 -8.91 11.44
CA LEU A 5 0.36 -9.10 10.37
C LEU A 5 1.00 -8.93 9.00
N ALA A 6 1.86 -7.93 8.85
CA ALA A 6 2.59 -7.68 7.63
C ALA A 6 3.62 -8.79 7.33
N GLN A 7 4.34 -9.27 8.34
CA GLN A 7 5.23 -10.44 8.22
C GLN A 7 4.46 -11.71 7.86
N GLY A 8 3.31 -11.94 8.49
CA GLY A 8 2.44 -13.07 8.15
C GLY A 8 1.94 -13.01 6.70
N LEU A 9 1.64 -11.81 6.19
CA LEU A 9 1.25 -11.60 4.81
C LEU A 9 2.41 -11.88 3.84
N LEU A 10 3.60 -11.35 4.14
CA LEU A 10 4.80 -11.60 3.32
C LEU A 10 5.14 -13.09 3.27
N GLN A 11 5.07 -13.78 4.42
CA GLN A 11 5.29 -15.22 4.48
C GLN A 11 4.27 -15.98 3.62
N ARG A 12 3.00 -15.55 3.64
CA ARG A 12 1.96 -16.16 2.83
C ARG A 12 2.21 -15.94 1.34
N ILE A 13 2.57 -14.73 0.92
CA ILE A 13 2.92 -14.42 -0.47
C ILE A 13 4.06 -15.35 -0.95
N ARG A 14 5.09 -15.53 -0.13
CA ARG A 14 6.20 -16.47 -0.41
C ARG A 14 5.75 -17.92 -0.55
N GLU A 15 4.78 -18.37 0.24
CA GLU A 15 4.21 -19.72 0.09
C GLU A 15 3.40 -19.88 -1.19
N GLU A 16 2.66 -18.84 -1.59
CA GLU A 16 1.81 -18.87 -2.79
C GLU A 16 2.66 -18.85 -4.07
N HIS A 17 3.84 -18.23 -4.07
CA HIS A 17 4.82 -18.35 -5.17
C HIS A 17 5.16 -19.81 -5.52
N ALA A 18 5.15 -20.72 -4.54
CA ALA A 18 5.43 -22.14 -4.79
C ALA A 18 4.19 -22.96 -5.17
N LYS A 19 2.98 -22.49 -4.84
CA LYS A 19 1.78 -23.33 -4.81
C LYS A 19 0.66 -22.84 -5.73
N ASN A 20 0.66 -21.58 -6.15
CA ASN A 20 -0.47 -20.94 -6.79
C ASN A 20 -0.10 -20.46 -8.19
N LYS A 21 -0.35 -21.32 -9.18
CA LYS A 21 -0.03 -21.03 -10.59
C LYS A 21 -0.71 -19.76 -11.11
N PRO A 22 -2.02 -19.52 -10.84
CA PRO A 22 -2.65 -18.24 -11.20
C PRO A 22 -1.93 -17.03 -10.62
N PHE A 23 -1.59 -17.06 -9.33
CA PHE A 23 -0.84 -15.99 -8.67
C PHE A 23 0.53 -15.76 -9.32
N VAL A 24 1.31 -16.83 -9.54
CA VAL A 24 2.65 -16.73 -10.16
C VAL A 24 2.58 -16.11 -11.55
N ALA A 25 1.57 -16.48 -12.35
CA ALA A 25 1.38 -15.92 -13.68
C ALA A 25 1.04 -14.42 -13.63
N ALA A 26 0.09 -14.03 -12.77
CA ALA A 26 -0.28 -12.62 -12.59
C ALA A 26 0.88 -11.78 -12.05
N PHE A 27 1.62 -12.34 -11.08
CA PHE A 27 2.79 -11.70 -10.49
C PHE A 27 3.89 -11.47 -11.53
N SER A 28 4.22 -12.47 -12.34
CA SER A 28 5.25 -12.34 -13.37
C SER A 28 4.89 -11.25 -14.39
N ALA A 29 3.63 -11.22 -14.84
CA ALA A 29 3.15 -10.19 -15.76
C ALA A 29 3.27 -8.79 -15.15
N PHE A 30 2.92 -8.65 -13.87
CA PHE A 30 3.04 -7.38 -13.16
C PHE A 30 4.51 -6.95 -12.95
N LEU A 31 5.40 -7.89 -12.59
CA LEU A 31 6.84 -7.62 -12.45
C LEU A 31 7.43 -7.12 -13.78
N ASP A 32 7.09 -7.76 -14.90
CA ASP A 32 7.54 -7.33 -16.22
C ASP A 32 7.01 -5.93 -16.57
N GLN A 33 5.76 -5.63 -16.21
CA GLN A 33 5.19 -4.29 -16.38
C GLN A 33 5.89 -3.24 -15.53
N CYS A 34 6.19 -3.54 -14.25
CA CYS A 34 6.99 -2.68 -13.38
C CYS A 34 8.37 -2.41 -13.97
N ARG A 35 9.06 -3.44 -14.47
CA ARG A 35 10.38 -3.29 -15.10
C ARG A 35 10.36 -2.45 -16.36
N THR A 36 9.30 -2.60 -17.15
CA THR A 36 9.12 -1.84 -18.39
C THR A 36 8.74 -0.39 -18.14
N SER A 37 7.93 -0.13 -17.11
CA SER A 37 7.30 1.19 -16.89
C SER A 37 8.01 2.05 -15.84
N LEU A 38 8.76 1.45 -14.91
CA LEU A 38 9.37 2.13 -13.77
C LEU A 38 10.89 2.00 -13.78
N ASP A 39 11.41 0.79 -13.54
CA ASP A 39 12.85 0.53 -13.45
C ASP A 39 13.14 -0.95 -13.75
N PRO A 40 13.98 -1.27 -14.75
CA PRO A 40 14.31 -2.65 -15.12
C PRO A 40 15.00 -3.45 -14.02
N THR A 41 15.55 -2.81 -12.99
CA THR A 41 16.24 -3.43 -11.86
C THR A 41 15.31 -3.88 -10.73
N ILE A 42 14.01 -3.57 -10.81
CA ILE A 42 13.02 -4.00 -9.82
C ILE A 42 13.07 -5.52 -9.62
N SER A 43 13.21 -5.93 -8.36
CA SER A 43 13.28 -7.34 -7.98
C SER A 43 11.90 -7.89 -7.62
N SER A 44 11.81 -9.23 -7.56
CA SER A 44 10.59 -9.91 -7.11
C SER A 44 10.26 -9.53 -5.66
N GLU A 45 11.26 -9.40 -4.81
CA GLU A 45 11.10 -9.02 -3.41
C GLU A 45 10.50 -7.61 -3.28
N THR A 46 10.91 -6.67 -4.14
CA THR A 46 10.31 -5.34 -4.18
C THR A 46 8.82 -5.41 -4.53
N VAL A 47 8.44 -6.25 -5.49
CA VAL A 47 7.03 -6.42 -5.87
C VAL A 47 6.23 -7.11 -4.74
N ASP A 48 6.79 -8.12 -4.08
CA ASP A 48 6.17 -8.73 -2.89
C ASP A 48 5.92 -7.69 -1.81
N GLU A 49 6.88 -6.79 -1.57
CA GLU A 49 6.72 -5.68 -0.65
C GLU A 49 5.60 -4.74 -1.11
N MET A 50 5.54 -4.35 -2.39
CA MET A 50 4.45 -3.52 -2.93
C MET A 50 3.07 -4.13 -2.68
N LEU A 51 2.91 -5.45 -2.85
CA LEU A 51 1.65 -6.15 -2.56
C LEU A 51 1.28 -6.03 -1.07
N VAL A 52 2.26 -6.21 -0.18
CA VAL A 52 2.07 -6.02 1.26
C VAL A 52 1.67 -4.58 1.57
N GLN A 53 2.38 -3.59 1.01
CA GLN A 53 2.08 -2.17 1.24
C GLN A 53 0.65 -1.82 0.81
N HIS A 54 0.26 -2.27 -0.38
CA HIS A 54 -1.06 -2.02 -0.93
C HIS A 54 -2.16 -2.66 -0.09
N LEU A 55 -2.03 -3.95 0.25
CA LEU A 55 -3.02 -4.65 1.09
C LEU A 55 -3.21 -4.01 2.47
N LEU A 56 -2.17 -3.38 3.01
CA LEU A 56 -2.21 -2.72 4.31
C LEU A 56 -2.77 -1.29 4.25
N THR A 57 -2.57 -0.57 3.15
CA THR A 57 -2.85 0.87 3.07
C THR A 57 -4.08 1.24 2.23
N GLU A 58 -4.45 0.42 1.25
CA GLU A 58 -5.52 0.74 0.28
C GLU A 58 -6.83 1.16 0.95
N ARG A 59 -7.25 0.40 1.98
CA ARG A 59 -8.46 0.71 2.74
C ARG A 59 -8.40 2.09 3.38
N LEU A 60 -7.26 2.44 3.98
CA LEU A 60 -7.08 3.72 4.66
C LEU A 60 -7.14 4.89 3.67
N PHE A 61 -6.51 4.76 2.50
CA PHE A 61 -6.62 5.77 1.45
C PHE A 61 -8.07 5.95 1.01
N ARG A 62 -8.80 4.85 0.80
CA ARG A 62 -10.20 4.89 0.39
C ARG A 62 -11.10 5.58 1.42
N THR A 63 -10.93 5.25 2.70
CA THR A 63 -11.83 5.72 3.77
C THR A 63 -11.48 7.10 4.27
N VAL A 64 -10.20 7.41 4.51
CA VAL A 64 -9.76 8.73 5.01
C VAL A 64 -10.06 9.83 4.00
N PHE A 65 -9.83 9.58 2.71
CA PHE A 65 -10.10 10.57 1.66
C PHE A 65 -11.51 10.50 1.06
N ASN A 66 -12.37 9.60 1.53
CA ASN A 66 -13.70 9.34 0.94
C ASN A 66 -13.63 9.14 -0.60
N ASN A 67 -12.66 8.34 -1.05
CA ASN A 67 -12.36 8.14 -2.46
C ASN A 67 -12.57 6.66 -2.85
N PRO A 68 -13.82 6.19 -2.96
CA PRO A 68 -14.15 4.78 -3.21
C PRO A 68 -13.58 4.24 -4.52
N ASP A 69 -13.34 5.12 -5.51
CA ASP A 69 -12.86 4.76 -6.85
C ASP A 69 -11.34 4.80 -7.00
N PHE A 70 -10.58 5.05 -5.93
CA PHE A 70 -9.13 5.23 -5.99
C PHE A 70 -8.42 4.11 -6.77
N THR A 71 -8.75 2.86 -6.48
CA THR A 71 -8.13 1.69 -7.14
C THR A 71 -8.54 1.52 -8.60
N ARG A 72 -9.71 2.04 -9.00
CA ARG A 72 -10.20 1.97 -10.39
C ARG A 72 -9.59 3.04 -11.29
N ARG A 73 -9.26 4.20 -10.72
CA ARG A 73 -8.68 5.33 -11.47
C ARG A 73 -7.16 5.26 -11.58
N ASN A 74 -6.51 4.53 -10.69
CA ASN A 74 -5.06 4.32 -10.71
C ASN A 74 -4.73 3.00 -11.40
N VAL A 75 -4.13 3.09 -12.60
CA VAL A 75 -3.77 1.92 -13.43
C VAL A 75 -2.85 0.96 -12.66
N ILE A 76 -1.87 1.49 -11.89
CA ILE A 76 -0.96 0.66 -11.09
C ILE A 76 -1.72 -0.05 -9.97
N ALA A 77 -2.61 0.65 -9.27
CA ALA A 77 -3.45 0.05 -8.24
C ALA A 77 -4.35 -1.05 -8.81
N SER A 78 -4.91 -0.84 -10.01
CA SER A 78 -5.70 -1.85 -10.71
C SER A 78 -4.88 -3.10 -11.07
N GLU A 79 -3.62 -2.97 -11.50
CA GLU A 79 -2.77 -4.12 -11.78
C GLU A 79 -2.38 -4.87 -10.49
N ILE A 80 -2.06 -4.13 -9.42
CA ILE A 80 -1.80 -4.72 -8.10
C ILE A 80 -3.02 -5.50 -7.61
N GLU A 81 -4.23 -4.95 -7.75
CA GLU A 81 -5.46 -5.65 -7.35
C GLU A 81 -5.68 -6.94 -8.16
N ARG A 82 -5.32 -7.00 -9.46
CA ARG A 82 -5.37 -8.26 -10.23
C ARG A 82 -4.43 -9.33 -9.67
N VAL A 83 -3.21 -8.94 -9.28
CA VAL A 83 -2.26 -9.86 -8.64
C VAL A 83 -2.81 -10.35 -7.30
N ILE A 84 -3.41 -9.45 -6.51
CA ILE A 84 -4.05 -9.78 -5.24
C ILE A 84 -5.23 -10.74 -5.46
N GLU A 85 -6.11 -10.50 -6.43
CA GLU A 85 -7.22 -11.41 -6.75
C GLU A 85 -6.70 -12.82 -7.08
N ALA A 86 -5.62 -12.93 -7.86
CA ALA A 86 -4.99 -14.20 -8.18
C ALA A 86 -4.36 -14.87 -6.93
N LEU A 87 -3.74 -14.09 -6.03
CA LEU A 87 -3.29 -14.54 -4.71
C LEU A 87 -4.46 -15.12 -3.90
N MET A 88 -5.64 -14.51 -3.98
CA MET A 88 -6.83 -14.92 -3.22
C MET A 88 -7.53 -16.17 -3.77
N SER A 89 -7.22 -16.58 -5.00
CA SER A 89 -7.88 -17.70 -5.69
C SER A 89 -7.79 -19.04 -4.93
N ARG A 90 -6.78 -19.21 -4.06
CA ARG A 90 -6.64 -20.37 -3.17
C ARG A 90 -6.95 -20.00 -1.71
N ALA A 91 -8.24 -19.99 -1.37
CA ALA A 91 -8.75 -19.97 0.01
C ALA A 91 -8.16 -18.89 0.94
N PHE A 92 -7.63 -17.79 0.39
CA PHE A 92 -7.23 -16.63 1.17
C PHE A 92 -8.42 -15.68 1.20
N ASP A 93 -9.13 -15.65 2.33
CA ASP A 93 -10.23 -14.73 2.53
C ASP A 93 -9.67 -13.35 2.94
N ARG A 94 -9.77 -12.37 2.03
CA ARG A 94 -9.47 -10.95 2.33
C ARG A 94 -10.14 -10.49 3.61
N ASN A 95 -11.36 -10.99 3.86
CA ASN A 95 -12.15 -10.60 5.03
C ASN A 95 -11.60 -11.22 6.32
N GLU A 96 -11.05 -12.43 6.28
CA GLU A 96 -10.42 -13.05 7.46
C GLU A 96 -9.13 -12.31 7.83
N PHE A 97 -8.30 -11.96 6.85
CA PHE A 97 -7.14 -11.11 7.09
C PHE A 97 -7.55 -9.70 7.56
N GLY A 98 -8.53 -9.11 6.89
CA GLY A 98 -9.11 -7.80 7.23
C GLY A 98 -9.60 -7.74 8.66
N ARG A 99 -10.28 -8.80 9.15
CA ARG A 99 -10.74 -8.91 10.55
C ARG A 99 -9.62 -8.75 11.58
N ARG A 100 -8.40 -9.22 11.29
CA ARG A 100 -7.25 -9.06 12.20
C ARG A 100 -6.74 -7.62 12.25
N LEU A 101 -6.96 -6.86 11.17
CA LEU A 101 -6.61 -5.45 11.03
C LEU A 101 -7.75 -4.50 11.41
N ASP A 102 -9.00 -4.99 11.46
CA ASP A 102 -10.20 -4.16 11.62
C ASP A 102 -10.13 -3.24 12.84
N ARG A 103 -9.64 -3.72 13.98
CA ARG A 103 -9.51 -2.86 15.18
C ARG A 103 -8.60 -1.66 14.94
N PHE A 104 -7.55 -1.83 14.13
CA PHE A 104 -6.62 -0.76 13.78
C PHE A 104 -7.25 0.17 12.75
N TYR A 105 -7.90 -0.39 11.72
CA TYR A 105 -8.60 0.39 10.72
C TYR A 105 -9.72 1.23 11.33
N VAL A 106 -10.58 0.66 12.15
CA VAL A 106 -11.67 1.37 12.83
C VAL A 106 -11.14 2.51 13.71
N ALA A 107 -10.04 2.28 14.44
CA ALA A 107 -9.44 3.34 15.27
C ALA A 107 -8.91 4.51 14.41
N ILE A 108 -8.20 4.21 13.32
CA ILE A 108 -7.65 5.21 12.39
C ILE A 108 -8.78 5.95 11.67
N GLU A 109 -9.77 5.22 11.16
CA GLU A 109 -10.95 5.76 10.48
C GLU A 109 -11.75 6.68 11.40
N ASN A 110 -11.94 6.30 12.67
CA ASN A 110 -12.62 7.14 13.64
C ASN A 110 -11.83 8.41 13.97
N ALA A 111 -10.50 8.33 14.08
CA ALA A 111 -9.66 9.51 14.27
C ALA A 111 -9.70 10.45 13.05
N ALA A 112 -9.83 9.91 11.84
CA ALA A 112 -9.92 10.68 10.60
C ALA A 112 -11.28 11.38 10.38
N LYS A 113 -12.37 10.91 11.00
CA LYS A 113 -13.73 11.46 10.81
C LYS A 113 -13.87 12.93 11.17
N GLY A 114 -13.04 13.43 12.09
CA GLY A 114 -13.04 14.83 12.51
C GLY A 114 -12.14 15.74 11.67
N LEU A 115 -11.48 15.20 10.64
CA LEU A 115 -10.64 15.99 9.74
C LEU A 115 -11.46 16.38 8.52
N ASP A 116 -11.61 17.69 8.28
CA ASP A 116 -12.39 18.21 7.15
C ASP A 116 -11.47 18.60 5.99
N ASP A 117 -10.32 19.20 6.29
CA ASP A 117 -9.39 19.70 5.29
C ASP A 117 -8.54 18.57 4.67
N TRP A 118 -8.26 18.69 3.37
CA TRP A 118 -7.46 17.71 2.65
C TRP A 118 -6.02 17.64 3.19
N SER A 119 -5.42 18.78 3.54
CA SER A 119 -4.06 18.85 4.07
C SER A 119 -3.96 18.21 5.46
N GLU A 120 -5.00 18.37 6.28
CA GLU A 120 -5.11 17.69 7.57
C GLU A 120 -5.21 16.17 7.41
N LYS A 121 -6.05 15.70 6.49
CA LYS A 121 -6.15 14.28 6.14
C LYS A 121 -4.84 13.71 5.62
N GLN A 122 -4.13 14.45 4.76
CA GLN A 122 -2.84 14.04 4.24
C GLN A 122 -1.79 13.96 5.36
N ARG A 123 -1.69 14.98 6.23
CA ARG A 123 -0.75 14.97 7.36
C ARG A 123 -1.04 13.83 8.33
N PHE A 124 -2.32 13.59 8.62
CA PHE A 124 -2.77 12.47 9.43
C PHE A 124 -2.35 11.14 8.79
N LEU A 125 -2.63 10.96 7.50
CA LEU A 125 -2.30 9.72 6.81
C LEU A 125 -0.79 9.50 6.72
N ASN A 126 0.01 10.55 6.50
CA ASN A 126 1.48 10.46 6.52
C ASN A 126 1.97 9.98 7.90
N THR A 127 1.39 10.49 8.99
CA THR A 127 1.72 10.05 10.36
C THR A 127 1.35 8.60 10.59
N VAL A 128 0.17 8.18 10.13
CA VAL A 128 -0.29 6.80 10.20
C VAL A 128 0.66 5.91 9.40
N TYR A 129 0.93 6.27 8.15
CA TYR A 129 1.80 5.56 7.23
C TYR A 129 3.19 5.37 7.84
N GLU A 130 3.83 6.43 8.32
CA GLU A 130 5.16 6.37 8.91
C GLU A 130 5.20 5.44 10.14
N ARG A 131 4.23 5.56 11.06
CA ARG A 131 4.16 4.68 12.24
C ARG A 131 3.86 3.22 11.86
N PHE A 132 3.09 2.99 10.80
CA PHE A 132 2.75 1.67 10.29
C PHE A 132 3.99 0.99 9.68
N PHE A 133 4.77 1.73 8.88
CA PHE A 133 5.92 1.23 8.14
C PHE A 133 7.22 1.17 8.94
N GLN A 134 7.44 2.08 9.89
CA GLN A 134 8.56 1.98 10.84
C GLN A 134 8.57 0.64 11.59
N GLY A 135 7.38 0.06 11.84
CA GLY A 135 7.24 -1.26 12.42
C GLY A 135 7.45 -2.42 11.44
N PHE A 136 7.14 -2.25 10.15
CA PHE A 136 7.23 -3.29 9.12
C PHE A 136 8.64 -3.45 8.55
N SER A 137 9.33 -2.34 8.25
CA SER A 137 10.70 -2.39 7.74
C SER A 137 11.51 -1.15 8.13
N LYS A 138 12.34 -1.31 9.17
CA LYS A 138 13.34 -0.30 9.57
C LYS A 138 14.34 0.05 8.46
N LYS A 139 14.63 -0.89 7.55
CA LYS A 139 15.52 -0.65 6.40
C LYS A 139 14.84 0.16 5.29
N GLN A 140 13.53 0.01 5.09
CA GLN A 140 12.80 0.72 4.03
C GLN A 140 12.34 2.13 4.45
N ALA A 141 12.25 2.41 5.76
CA ALA A 141 12.01 3.77 6.25
C ALA A 141 13.08 4.77 5.75
N ASP A 142 14.35 4.33 5.67
CA ASP A 142 15.46 5.13 5.13
C ASP A 142 15.47 5.18 3.58
N VAL A 143 14.87 4.20 2.91
CA VAL A 143 14.90 4.06 1.42
C VAL A 143 13.81 4.88 0.74
N HIS A 144 12.68 5.16 1.42
CA HIS A 144 11.56 5.80 0.72
C HIS A 144 11.85 7.23 0.25
N GLY A 145 12.85 7.93 0.80
CA GLY A 145 13.31 9.21 0.24
C GLY A 145 12.21 10.25 0.02
N ILE A 146 11.05 10.09 0.69
CA ILE A 146 9.90 10.98 0.58
C ILE A 146 10.28 12.25 1.34
N VAL A 147 10.85 13.20 0.60
CA VAL A 147 11.13 14.53 1.10
C VAL A 147 9.85 15.33 1.01
N TYR A 148 9.28 15.68 2.16
CA TYR A 148 8.19 16.64 2.20
C TYR A 148 8.77 18.02 1.91
N THR A 149 8.55 18.52 0.70
CA THR A 149 8.89 19.91 0.38
C THR A 149 8.05 20.84 1.25
N PRO A 150 8.65 21.78 2.00
CA PRO A 150 7.92 22.74 2.80
C PRO A 150 6.89 23.50 1.96
N GLN A 151 5.70 23.72 2.53
CA GLN A 151 4.59 24.36 1.82
C GLN A 151 4.98 25.76 1.33
N GLU A 152 5.78 26.48 2.12
CA GLU A 152 6.26 27.81 1.79
C GLU A 152 7.12 27.84 0.52
N ILE A 153 7.87 26.75 0.25
CA ILE A 153 8.66 26.62 -0.98
C ILE A 153 7.75 26.35 -2.18
N VAL A 154 6.73 25.50 -2.01
CA VAL A 154 5.75 25.22 -3.07
C VAL A 154 4.96 26.49 -3.42
N ASP A 155 4.51 27.24 -2.41
CA ASP A 155 3.76 28.47 -2.57
C ASP A 155 4.59 29.53 -3.32
N PHE A 156 5.86 29.69 -2.96
CA PHE A 156 6.79 30.57 -3.68
C PHE A 156 6.94 30.16 -5.14
N MET A 157 7.13 28.86 -5.41
CA MET A 157 7.28 28.35 -6.78
C MET A 157 6.02 28.60 -7.60
N CYS A 158 4.82 28.29 -7.08
CA CYS A 158 3.55 28.48 -7.78
C CYS A 158 3.19 29.95 -8.02
N ALA A 159 3.54 30.85 -7.08
CA ALA A 159 3.30 32.28 -7.23
C ALA A 159 4.29 32.98 -8.18
N SER A 160 5.39 32.30 -8.56
CA SER A 160 6.44 32.86 -9.42
C SER A 160 6.35 32.40 -10.88
N VAL A 161 5.29 31.67 -11.27
CA VAL A 161 5.03 31.22 -12.65
C VAL A 161 3.95 32.08 -13.30
#